data_AF-Q10Y68-F1
#
_entry.id   AF-Q10Y68-F1
#
_cell.length_a   1.000
_cell.length_b   1.000
_cell.length_c   1.000
_cell.angle_alpha   90.00
_cell.angle_beta   90.00
_cell.angle_gamma   90.00
#
_symmetry.space_group_name_H-M   'P 1'
#
loop_
_entity.id
_entity.type
_entity.pdbx_description
1 polymer ?
#
loop_
_entity_poly.entity_id
_entity_poly.type
_entity_poly.pdbx_seq_one_letter_code
_entity_poly.pdbx_strand_id
1 'polypeptide(L)'
;MTNLNYLETSGWLKSLKEGKSIDYNSNPLPWYSYPAIEFIEDKLKSDFRVFEYGSGQSTLWYAQRVKEVISVEHNPDYFCQIKSYTPENVILSLLEDQEKYAAEINRYNDSYFDIIVIDGINRGRCAELCYRKLTANGLIIFDNSDREESDASLEFLQERKFKRLDFYGLLPTQKYKICTSIFWQDEELFNRASLPSKKNSCLGISLGQVEAINKRKNKNKASQDNQILACYEAIKNQPYFAEAYQRLGDMCYSQGQIEKSIRSYKKAIELQPDLAVVYAKLGKIYYQKSQLQEAIAYYQKVITLEPKSADIYWGISQILQQQGRLSEANIYRQKALETERDLTVKSFALNQLDLKLAPYLTWENGFFIEAGANDGISQSNTLYFEKYKNWQGILIEAIPELAEKCRVNRSKSVVENYALVPFDYGQDYIKLYYCNLMSFVDGAMKSEEEKKVHLKAGCQVQNINHSYEINVPATTLTAIIDKYGVENIDLFSLDVEGFELGVLQGIDFDKYQPKFMLIEVRLRDRKTIDSFLKPLYEPIAVLSDSINQTLPERSYQDILYKATNIKSR
;
A
#
# COMPACT_ATOMS: atom_id res chain seq x y z
N MET A 1 -1.96 20.24 -3.08
CA MET A 1 -2.85 19.07 -3.01
C MET A 1 -1.99 17.89 -3.36
N THR A 2 -1.76 17.01 -2.41
CA THR A 2 -1.02 15.75 -2.56
C THR A 2 -1.65 14.89 -3.65
N ASN A 3 -0.82 14.22 -4.46
CA ASN A 3 -1.23 13.28 -5.51
C ASN A 3 -1.82 12.00 -4.87
N LEU A 4 -2.98 12.11 -4.22
CA LEU A 4 -3.69 10.94 -3.72
C LEU A 4 -4.24 10.15 -4.91
N ASN A 5 -3.96 8.85 -4.96
CA ASN A 5 -4.45 7.98 -6.02
C ASN A 5 -5.91 7.55 -5.75
N TYR A 6 -6.59 6.99 -6.76
CA TYR A 6 -8.00 6.61 -6.66
C TYR A 6 -8.31 5.70 -5.47
N LEU A 7 -7.42 4.79 -5.09
CA LEU A 7 -7.63 3.87 -3.96
C LEU A 7 -7.53 4.56 -2.60
N GLU A 8 -6.74 5.63 -2.53
CA GLU A 8 -6.68 6.49 -1.34
C GLU A 8 -7.91 7.40 -1.28
N THR A 9 -8.27 8.05 -2.38
CA THR A 9 -9.39 9.01 -2.39
C THR A 9 -10.76 8.35 -2.29
N SER A 10 -10.90 7.11 -2.78
CA SER A 10 -12.14 6.32 -2.66
C SER A 10 -12.38 5.75 -1.27
N GLY A 11 -11.37 5.81 -0.40
CA GLY A 11 -11.44 5.19 0.92
C GLY A 11 -11.21 3.68 0.92
N TRP A 12 -10.79 3.06 -0.19
CA TRP A 12 -10.57 1.61 -0.25
C TRP A 12 -9.51 1.13 0.75
N LEU A 13 -8.34 1.78 0.77
CA LEU A 13 -7.29 1.42 1.74
C LEU A 13 -7.76 1.59 3.19
N LYS A 14 -8.59 2.60 3.45
CA LYS A 14 -9.14 2.88 4.77
C LYS A 14 -10.17 1.82 5.18
N SER A 15 -11.09 1.52 4.28
CA SER A 15 -12.12 0.50 4.46
C SER A 15 -11.52 -0.88 4.72
N LEU A 16 -10.49 -1.26 3.96
CA LEU A 16 -9.77 -2.51 4.13
C LEU A 16 -9.06 -2.59 5.50
N LYS A 17 -8.47 -1.48 5.94
CA LYS A 17 -7.78 -1.40 7.24
C LYS A 17 -8.75 -1.46 8.42
N GLU A 18 -9.89 -0.79 8.31
CA GLU A 18 -10.88 -0.67 9.39
C GLU A 18 -11.92 -1.80 9.38
N GLY A 19 -11.96 -2.63 8.33
CA GLY A 19 -12.97 -3.67 8.16
C GLY A 19 -14.39 -3.12 8.02
N LYS A 20 -14.53 -1.87 7.57
CA LYS A 20 -15.81 -1.16 7.44
C LYS A 20 -15.93 -0.56 6.04
N SER A 21 -17.12 -0.55 5.48
CA SER A 21 -17.38 0.07 4.17
C SER A 21 -17.54 1.59 4.32
N ILE A 22 -16.46 2.34 4.11
CA ILE A 22 -16.38 3.80 4.32
C ILE A 22 -15.52 4.53 3.27
N ASP A 23 -15.83 5.80 3.00
CA ASP A 23 -15.01 6.65 2.14
C ASP A 23 -13.74 7.17 2.86
N TYR A 24 -12.93 7.95 2.15
CA TYR A 24 -11.72 8.57 2.72
C TYR A 24 -12.00 9.40 3.97
N ASN A 25 -13.17 10.06 4.03
CA ASN A 25 -13.61 10.92 5.13
C ASN A 25 -14.36 10.14 6.23
N SER A 26 -14.37 8.81 6.19
CA SER A 26 -15.15 7.95 7.10
C SER A 26 -16.68 8.06 6.96
N ASN A 27 -17.20 8.56 5.85
CA ASN A 27 -18.62 8.48 5.57
C ASN A 27 -18.99 7.05 5.14
N PRO A 28 -20.20 6.57 5.46
CA PRO A 28 -20.66 5.24 5.05
C PRO A 28 -20.61 5.08 3.52
N LEU A 29 -20.25 3.89 3.04
CA LEU A 29 -20.40 3.47 1.64
C LEU A 29 -21.23 2.20 1.56
N PRO A 30 -22.04 2.02 0.50
CA PRO A 30 -22.75 0.77 0.29
C PRO A 30 -21.77 -0.35 -0.08
N TRP A 31 -22.16 -1.60 0.20
CA TRP A 31 -21.33 -2.78 0.00
C TRP A 31 -21.25 -3.23 -1.47
N TYR A 32 -21.27 -2.30 -2.42
CA TYR A 32 -21.26 -2.59 -3.85
C TYR A 32 -19.85 -2.47 -4.43
N SER A 33 -19.69 -2.92 -5.68
CA SER A 33 -18.51 -2.55 -6.47
C SER A 33 -18.44 -1.03 -6.65
N TYR A 34 -17.25 -0.43 -6.54
CA TYR A 34 -17.08 1.02 -6.70
C TYR A 34 -17.71 1.60 -7.98
N PRO A 35 -17.60 0.95 -9.16
CA PRO A 35 -18.28 1.43 -10.36
C PRO A 35 -19.82 1.50 -10.21
N ALA A 36 -20.43 0.55 -9.49
CA ALA A 36 -21.86 0.59 -9.19
C ALA A 36 -22.20 1.74 -8.23
N ILE A 37 -21.37 1.99 -7.22
CA ILE A 37 -21.56 3.11 -6.28
C ILE A 37 -21.58 4.44 -7.03
N GLU A 38 -20.60 4.70 -7.90
CA GLU A 38 -20.56 5.92 -8.71
C GLU A 38 -21.78 6.05 -9.62
N PHE A 39 -22.18 4.94 -10.24
CA PHE A 39 -23.33 4.93 -11.13
C PHE A 39 -24.64 5.25 -10.40
N ILE A 40 -24.89 4.62 -9.23
CA ILE A 40 -26.12 4.78 -8.45
C ILE A 40 -26.18 6.17 -7.83
N GLU A 41 -25.07 6.70 -7.30
CA GLU A 41 -25.02 8.00 -6.64
C GLU A 41 -25.60 9.12 -7.53
N ASP A 42 -25.33 9.05 -8.84
CA ASP A 42 -25.84 10.02 -9.81
C ASP A 42 -27.34 9.92 -10.09
N LYS A 43 -27.99 8.81 -9.73
CA LYS A 43 -29.42 8.57 -9.95
C LYS A 43 -30.29 8.89 -8.74
N LEU A 44 -29.70 8.99 -7.55
CA LEU A 44 -30.45 9.24 -6.32
C LEU A 44 -31.09 10.63 -6.30
N LYS A 45 -32.33 10.68 -5.82
CA LYS A 45 -33.06 11.92 -5.53
C LYS A 45 -33.53 11.92 -4.08
N SER A 46 -33.64 13.11 -3.50
CA SER A 46 -34.02 13.28 -2.09
C SER A 46 -35.43 12.83 -1.75
N ASP A 47 -36.31 12.67 -2.75
CA ASP A 47 -37.68 12.19 -2.59
C ASP A 47 -37.83 10.66 -2.74
N PHE A 48 -36.75 9.95 -3.07
CA PHE A 48 -36.77 8.51 -3.29
C PHE A 48 -37.06 7.71 -2.02
N ARG A 49 -37.67 6.53 -2.20
CA ARG A 49 -37.83 5.51 -1.17
C ARG A 49 -37.04 4.25 -1.51
N VAL A 50 -36.27 3.76 -0.53
CA VAL A 50 -35.40 2.60 -0.68
C VAL A 50 -35.92 1.45 0.17
N PHE A 51 -36.06 0.26 -0.42
CA PHE A 51 -36.20 -0.99 0.33
C PHE A 51 -34.89 -1.78 0.25
N GLU A 52 -34.38 -2.25 1.37
CA GLU A 52 -33.14 -3.00 1.46
C GLU A 52 -33.37 -4.32 2.16
N TYR A 53 -33.18 -5.41 1.43
CA TYR A 53 -32.91 -6.71 2.03
C TYR A 53 -31.47 -6.67 2.55
N GLY A 54 -31.31 -6.71 3.88
CA GLY A 54 -30.04 -6.52 4.58
C GLY A 54 -30.00 -5.18 5.32
N SER A 55 -28.94 -4.97 6.08
CA SER A 55 -28.65 -3.69 6.71
C SER A 55 -27.15 -3.45 6.84
N GLY A 56 -26.71 -2.20 6.93
CA GLY A 56 -25.30 -1.90 7.03
C GLY A 56 -24.93 -0.45 6.79
N GLN A 57 -23.69 -0.26 6.31
CA GLN A 57 -23.21 1.04 5.86
C GLN A 57 -23.99 1.53 4.61
N SER A 58 -24.52 0.63 3.79
CA SER A 58 -25.45 0.94 2.70
C SER A 58 -26.71 1.63 3.21
N THR A 59 -27.32 1.12 4.28
CA THR A 59 -28.48 1.74 4.95
C THR A 59 -28.20 3.20 5.31
N LEU A 60 -27.06 3.46 5.96
CA LEU A 60 -26.67 4.81 6.37
C LEU A 60 -26.34 5.72 5.17
N TRP A 61 -25.75 5.15 4.11
CA TRP A 61 -25.44 5.89 2.89
C TRP A 61 -26.70 6.36 2.15
N TYR A 62 -27.73 5.51 2.06
CA TYR A 62 -29.03 5.88 1.52
C TYR A 62 -29.76 6.88 2.42
N ALA A 63 -29.74 6.67 3.74
CA ALA A 63 -30.42 7.55 4.70
C ALA A 63 -29.97 9.02 4.59
N GLN A 64 -28.70 9.26 4.22
CA GLN A 64 -28.17 10.60 3.99
C GLN A 64 -28.67 11.28 2.69
N ARG A 65 -29.31 10.52 1.78
CA ARG A 65 -29.54 10.94 0.39
C ARG A 65 -31.00 10.85 -0.05
N VAL A 66 -31.83 10.05 0.62
CA VAL A 66 -33.21 9.76 0.20
C VAL A 66 -34.23 10.07 1.30
N LYS A 67 -35.52 10.03 0.94
CA LYS A 67 -36.62 10.37 1.85
C LYS A 67 -36.83 9.33 2.93
N GLU A 68 -36.74 8.05 2.58
CA GLU A 68 -37.08 6.92 3.45
C GLU A 68 -36.25 5.70 3.06
N VAL A 69 -35.73 4.98 4.06
CA VAL A 69 -35.08 3.69 3.89
C VAL A 69 -35.78 2.66 4.76
N ILE A 70 -36.14 1.53 4.18
CA ILE A 70 -36.74 0.40 4.88
C ILE A 70 -35.78 -0.77 4.74
N SER A 71 -35.14 -1.15 5.84
CA SER A 71 -34.15 -2.22 5.87
C SER A 71 -34.67 -3.39 6.69
N VAL A 72 -34.54 -4.60 6.16
CA VAL A 72 -34.86 -5.84 6.86
C VAL A 72 -33.58 -6.63 7.09
N GLU A 73 -33.25 -6.89 8.34
CA GLU A 73 -32.07 -7.65 8.75
C GLU A 73 -32.48 -9.03 9.28
N HIS A 74 -31.71 -10.06 8.94
CA HIS A 74 -31.92 -11.42 9.41
C HIS A 74 -30.97 -11.80 10.55
N ASN A 75 -29.82 -11.13 10.67
CA ASN A 75 -28.83 -11.40 11.68
C ASN A 75 -29.01 -10.47 12.91
N PRO A 76 -29.31 -11.01 14.11
CA PRO A 76 -29.54 -10.20 15.31
C PRO A 76 -28.36 -9.33 15.73
N ASP A 77 -27.12 -9.78 15.52
CA ASP A 77 -25.91 -9.04 15.91
C ASP A 77 -25.72 -7.81 15.02
N TYR A 78 -25.85 -7.99 13.70
CA TYR A 78 -25.82 -6.88 12.74
C TYR A 78 -26.97 -5.89 12.98
N PHE A 79 -28.18 -6.40 13.25
CA PHE A 79 -29.33 -5.56 13.59
C PHE A 79 -29.04 -4.68 14.81
N CYS A 80 -28.53 -5.27 15.90
CA CYS A 80 -28.18 -4.51 17.11
C CYS A 80 -27.12 -3.44 16.82
N GLN A 81 -26.12 -3.78 16.00
CA GLN A 81 -25.05 -2.85 15.62
C GLN A 81 -25.61 -1.65 14.85
N ILE A 82 -26.39 -1.87 13.80
CA ILE A 82 -26.91 -0.79 12.96
C ILE A 82 -27.97 0.05 13.69
N LYS A 83 -28.85 -0.60 14.46
CA LYS A 83 -29.91 0.06 15.25
C LYS A 83 -29.36 1.17 16.15
N SER A 84 -28.16 0.99 16.70
CA SER A 84 -27.54 1.97 17.60
C SER A 84 -27.17 3.32 16.96
N TYR A 85 -27.09 3.39 15.62
CA TYR A 85 -26.76 4.62 14.87
C TYR A 85 -27.75 4.88 13.72
N THR A 86 -28.95 4.30 13.79
CA THR A 86 -29.96 4.40 12.72
C THR A 86 -30.64 5.77 12.71
N PRO A 87 -30.61 6.52 11.58
CA PRO A 87 -31.28 7.82 11.45
C PRO A 87 -32.81 7.71 11.48
N GLU A 88 -33.50 8.83 11.76
CA GLU A 88 -34.97 8.86 11.89
C GLU A 88 -35.74 8.44 10.61
N ASN A 89 -35.14 8.65 9.43
CA ASN A 89 -35.76 8.27 8.15
C ASN A 89 -35.53 6.80 7.78
N VAL A 90 -35.05 5.98 8.70
CA VAL A 90 -34.80 4.55 8.49
C VAL A 90 -35.73 3.71 9.37
N ILE A 91 -36.46 2.79 8.74
CA ILE A 91 -37.27 1.77 9.41
C ILE A 91 -36.49 0.45 9.32
N LEU A 92 -35.94 0.00 10.46
CA LEU A 92 -35.15 -1.23 10.56
C LEU A 92 -35.93 -2.33 11.27
N SER A 93 -36.11 -3.49 10.63
CA SER A 93 -36.81 -4.66 11.17
C SER A 93 -35.90 -5.88 11.27
N LEU A 94 -36.02 -6.68 12.34
CA LEU A 94 -35.32 -7.96 12.50
C LEU A 94 -36.27 -9.12 12.17
N LEU A 95 -35.94 -9.90 11.16
CA LEU A 95 -36.68 -11.08 10.72
C LEU A 95 -35.71 -12.22 10.39
N GLU A 96 -35.50 -13.12 11.35
CA GLU A 96 -34.58 -14.27 11.22
C GLU A 96 -35.11 -15.38 10.29
N ASP A 97 -36.44 -15.49 10.17
CA ASP A 97 -37.09 -16.47 9.29
C ASP A 97 -37.00 -16.03 7.83
N GLN A 98 -36.42 -16.88 6.98
CA GLN A 98 -36.07 -16.52 5.61
C GLN A 98 -37.27 -16.19 4.71
N GLU A 99 -38.44 -16.81 4.96
CA GLU A 99 -39.65 -16.53 4.18
C GLU A 99 -40.32 -15.24 4.67
N LYS A 100 -40.39 -15.02 5.97
CA LYS A 100 -40.89 -13.74 6.53
C LYS A 100 -39.99 -12.58 6.10
N TYR A 101 -38.68 -12.78 6.12
CA TYR A 101 -37.68 -11.84 5.63
C TYR A 101 -37.97 -11.43 4.18
N ALA A 102 -38.09 -12.40 3.27
CA ALA A 102 -38.39 -12.12 1.87
C ALA A 102 -39.78 -11.46 1.69
N ALA A 103 -40.77 -11.90 2.47
CA ALA A 103 -42.15 -11.44 2.40
C ALA A 103 -42.41 -10.07 3.03
N GLU A 104 -41.45 -9.49 3.77
CA GLU A 104 -41.63 -8.21 4.44
C GLU A 104 -42.01 -7.08 3.46
N ILE A 105 -41.50 -7.14 2.23
CA ILE A 105 -41.82 -6.16 1.19
C ILE A 105 -43.30 -6.16 0.80
N ASN A 106 -44.04 -7.24 1.05
CA ASN A 106 -45.47 -7.34 0.72
C ASN A 106 -46.36 -6.46 1.60
N ARG A 107 -45.84 -5.93 2.71
CA ARG A 107 -46.55 -4.96 3.54
C ARG A 107 -46.75 -3.62 2.83
N TYR A 108 -46.01 -3.39 1.75
CA TYR A 108 -46.03 -2.15 0.98
C TYR A 108 -46.83 -2.33 -0.31
N ASN A 109 -47.45 -1.24 -0.76
CA ASN A 109 -48.20 -1.20 -2.00
C ASN A 109 -47.30 -1.42 -3.22
N ASP A 110 -47.90 -1.81 -4.34
CA ASP A 110 -47.20 -1.87 -5.62
C ASP A 110 -46.73 -0.47 -6.04
N SER A 111 -45.59 -0.41 -6.74
CA SER A 111 -44.92 0.84 -7.15
C SER A 111 -44.69 1.85 -6.03
N TYR A 112 -44.25 1.37 -4.87
CA TYR A 112 -43.93 2.20 -3.71
C TYR A 112 -42.46 2.62 -3.65
N PHE A 113 -41.53 1.76 -4.09
CA PHE A 113 -40.09 1.96 -3.94
C PHE A 113 -39.43 2.38 -5.24
N ASP A 114 -38.54 3.36 -5.15
CA ASP A 114 -37.71 3.80 -6.27
C ASP A 114 -36.44 2.95 -6.39
N ILE A 115 -35.97 2.39 -5.27
CA ILE A 115 -34.83 1.49 -5.25
C ILE A 115 -35.16 0.28 -4.37
N ILE A 116 -34.85 -0.90 -4.89
CA ILE A 116 -34.89 -2.14 -4.12
C ILE A 116 -33.52 -2.78 -4.17
N VAL A 117 -32.90 -2.96 -3.00
CA VAL A 117 -31.60 -3.63 -2.86
C VAL A 117 -31.85 -5.05 -2.41
N ILE A 118 -31.34 -6.00 -3.19
CA ILE A 118 -31.35 -7.42 -2.84
C ILE A 118 -29.94 -7.79 -2.38
N ASP A 119 -29.74 -7.71 -1.07
CA ASP A 119 -28.58 -8.23 -0.33
C ASP A 119 -29.09 -9.19 0.77
N GLY A 120 -28.22 -10.01 1.35
CA GLY A 120 -28.62 -10.98 2.39
C GLY A 120 -29.09 -12.34 1.87
N ILE A 121 -30.13 -12.91 2.51
CA ILE A 121 -30.54 -14.32 2.34
C ILE A 121 -31.79 -14.49 1.46
N ASN A 122 -32.04 -15.71 0.99
CA ASN A 122 -33.23 -16.09 0.19
C ASN A 122 -33.47 -15.19 -1.03
N ARG A 123 -32.37 -14.88 -1.74
CA ARG A 123 -32.30 -13.81 -2.74
C ARG A 123 -33.25 -14.01 -3.93
N GLY A 124 -33.46 -15.24 -4.36
CA GLY A 124 -34.43 -15.56 -5.41
C GLY A 124 -35.85 -15.23 -5.00
N ARG A 125 -36.25 -15.60 -3.78
CA ARG A 125 -37.57 -15.25 -3.25
C ARG A 125 -37.74 -13.74 -3.09
N CYS A 126 -36.70 -13.03 -2.65
CA CYS A 126 -36.70 -11.58 -2.60
C CYS A 126 -36.95 -10.97 -3.99
N ALA A 127 -36.26 -11.45 -5.03
CA ALA A 127 -36.47 -11.01 -6.42
C ALA A 127 -37.90 -11.28 -6.92
N GLU A 128 -38.46 -12.45 -6.58
CA GLU A 128 -39.82 -12.83 -6.94
C GLU A 128 -40.90 -11.90 -6.37
N LEU A 129 -40.71 -11.45 -5.13
CA LEU A 129 -41.70 -10.66 -4.40
C LEU A 129 -41.56 -9.16 -4.65
N CYS A 130 -40.37 -8.69 -5.04
CA CYS A 130 -40.10 -7.26 -5.06
C CYS A 130 -40.42 -6.55 -6.39
N TYR A 131 -40.44 -7.24 -7.52
CA TYR A 131 -40.47 -6.58 -8.84
C TYR A 131 -41.70 -5.68 -9.07
N ARG A 132 -42.88 -6.00 -8.51
CA ARG A 132 -44.08 -5.15 -8.60
C ARG A 132 -44.06 -3.96 -7.65
N LYS A 133 -43.20 -4.00 -6.63
CA LYS A 133 -43.06 -2.96 -5.62
C LYS A 133 -42.23 -1.78 -6.12
N LEU A 134 -41.53 -1.98 -7.24
CA LEU A 134 -40.72 -0.96 -7.90
C LEU A 134 -41.58 0.04 -8.68
N THR A 135 -41.23 1.33 -8.62
CA THR A 135 -41.81 2.36 -9.49
C THR A 135 -41.36 2.14 -10.94
N ALA A 136 -42.09 2.74 -11.89
CA ALA A 136 -41.77 2.60 -13.33
C ALA A 136 -40.33 3.01 -13.68
N ASN A 137 -39.79 4.01 -12.97
CA ASN A 137 -38.43 4.53 -13.13
C ASN A 137 -37.44 4.00 -12.08
N GLY A 138 -37.83 2.98 -11.33
CA GLY A 138 -37.03 2.46 -10.23
C GLY A 138 -35.92 1.50 -10.66
N LEU A 139 -35.03 1.22 -9.72
CA LEU A 139 -33.89 0.32 -9.88
C LEU A 139 -33.96 -0.85 -8.90
N ILE A 140 -33.63 -2.06 -9.39
CA ILE A 140 -33.27 -3.18 -8.52
C ILE A 140 -31.75 -3.33 -8.53
N ILE A 141 -31.14 -3.34 -7.35
CA ILE A 141 -29.69 -3.51 -7.17
C ILE A 141 -29.46 -4.91 -6.59
N PHE A 142 -28.70 -5.73 -7.29
CA PHE A 142 -28.40 -7.10 -6.93
C PHE A 142 -26.89 -7.25 -6.67
N ASP A 143 -26.50 -7.25 -5.40
CA ASP A 143 -25.08 -7.24 -5.02
C ASP A 143 -24.43 -8.64 -5.07
N ASN A 144 -23.12 -8.78 -5.27
CA ASN A 144 -22.47 -10.10 -5.41
C ASN A 144 -23.20 -11.06 -6.38
N SER A 145 -23.66 -10.52 -7.50
CA SER A 145 -24.40 -11.22 -8.55
C SER A 145 -23.56 -12.25 -9.33
N ASP A 146 -22.27 -12.36 -9.00
CA ASP A 146 -21.30 -13.34 -9.48
C ASP A 146 -21.20 -14.60 -8.61
N ARG A 147 -21.97 -14.69 -7.50
CA ARG A 147 -22.05 -15.92 -6.68
C ARG A 147 -22.87 -17.00 -7.39
N GLU A 148 -22.42 -18.27 -7.33
CA GLU A 148 -23.05 -19.47 -7.93
C GLU A 148 -24.46 -19.84 -7.40
N GLU A 149 -25.16 -18.93 -6.72
CA GLU A 149 -26.56 -19.13 -6.31
C GLU A 149 -27.49 -18.88 -7.51
N SER A 150 -27.58 -19.92 -8.36
CA SER A 150 -28.52 -20.15 -9.46
C SER A 150 -29.07 -18.92 -10.21
N ASP A 151 -28.68 -18.82 -11.48
CA ASP A 151 -29.18 -17.89 -12.50
C ASP A 151 -30.71 -17.65 -12.50
N ALA A 152 -31.52 -18.56 -11.95
CA ALA A 152 -32.98 -18.46 -11.87
C ALA A 152 -33.53 -17.11 -11.36
N SER A 153 -32.85 -16.46 -10.40
CA SER A 153 -33.29 -15.14 -9.88
C SER A 153 -33.06 -14.01 -10.89
N LEU A 154 -31.96 -14.09 -11.64
CA LEU A 154 -31.56 -13.10 -12.64
C LEU A 154 -32.38 -13.31 -13.92
N GLU A 155 -32.56 -14.58 -14.33
CA GLU A 155 -33.47 -15.01 -15.39
C GLU A 155 -34.90 -14.55 -15.11
N PHE A 156 -35.40 -14.72 -13.89
CA PHE A 156 -36.75 -14.28 -13.49
C PHE A 156 -37.00 -12.79 -13.75
N LEU A 157 -36.02 -11.93 -13.44
CA LEU A 157 -36.12 -10.49 -13.69
C LEU A 157 -36.04 -10.20 -15.20
N GLN A 158 -35.13 -10.87 -15.92
CA GLN A 158 -34.98 -10.71 -17.38
C GLN A 158 -36.24 -11.14 -18.15
N GLU A 159 -36.88 -12.25 -17.77
CA GLU A 159 -38.17 -12.70 -18.32
C GLU A 159 -39.28 -11.65 -18.15
N ARG A 160 -39.19 -10.81 -17.11
CA ARG A 160 -40.12 -9.70 -16.84
C ARG A 160 -39.68 -8.38 -17.47
N LYS A 161 -38.87 -8.46 -18.52
CA LYS A 161 -38.38 -7.33 -19.33
C LYS A 161 -37.52 -6.34 -18.57
N PHE A 162 -36.94 -6.74 -17.43
CA PHE A 162 -35.88 -5.95 -16.84
C PHE A 162 -34.63 -6.06 -17.70
N LYS A 163 -34.04 -4.92 -18.03
CA LYS A 163 -32.69 -4.83 -18.57
C LYS A 163 -31.69 -4.99 -17.44
N ARG A 164 -30.47 -5.41 -17.77
CA ARG A 164 -29.39 -5.69 -16.81
C ARG A 164 -28.13 -4.95 -17.22
N LEU A 165 -27.43 -4.39 -16.24
CA LEU A 165 -26.11 -3.79 -16.40
C LEU A 165 -25.21 -4.26 -15.26
N ASP A 166 -24.07 -4.82 -15.62
CA ASP A 166 -23.14 -5.46 -14.69
C ASP A 166 -21.94 -4.55 -14.40
N PHE A 167 -21.66 -4.37 -13.11
CA PHE A 167 -20.54 -3.58 -12.64
C PHE A 167 -19.54 -4.47 -11.91
N TYR A 168 -18.47 -4.81 -12.62
CA TYR A 168 -17.33 -5.54 -12.04
C TYR A 168 -16.32 -4.57 -11.43
N GLY A 169 -15.93 -4.80 -10.19
CA GLY A 169 -14.96 -3.95 -9.52
C GLY A 169 -14.59 -4.42 -8.13
N LEU A 170 -13.71 -3.66 -7.49
CA LEU A 170 -13.44 -3.80 -6.06
C LEU A 170 -14.64 -3.28 -5.26
N LEU A 171 -14.94 -3.92 -4.14
CA LEU A 171 -15.77 -3.33 -3.09
C LEU A 171 -14.90 -2.84 -1.93
N PRO A 172 -15.43 -1.97 -1.04
CA PRO A 172 -14.63 -1.27 -0.04
C PRO A 172 -13.78 -2.15 0.89
N THR A 173 -14.26 -3.34 1.26
CA THR A 173 -13.62 -4.20 2.27
C THR A 173 -12.90 -5.42 1.70
N GLN A 174 -12.91 -5.63 0.39
CA GLN A 174 -12.37 -6.85 -0.23
C GLN A 174 -11.19 -6.56 -1.16
N LYS A 175 -10.36 -7.59 -1.35
CA LYS A 175 -9.18 -7.57 -2.22
C LYS A 175 -9.40 -8.22 -3.60
N TYR A 176 -10.57 -8.83 -3.81
CA TYR A 176 -10.96 -9.46 -5.06
C TYR A 176 -12.10 -8.68 -5.72
N LYS A 177 -12.31 -8.93 -7.02
CA LYS A 177 -13.39 -8.32 -7.79
C LYS A 177 -14.70 -9.05 -7.51
N ILE A 178 -15.79 -8.29 -7.42
CA ILE A 178 -17.16 -8.80 -7.39
C ILE A 178 -17.98 -8.18 -8.52
N CYS A 179 -19.19 -8.70 -8.74
CA CYS A 179 -20.16 -8.09 -9.64
C CYS A 179 -21.39 -7.57 -8.87
N THR A 180 -21.71 -6.29 -9.03
CA THR A 180 -23.01 -5.73 -8.65
C THR A 180 -23.83 -5.52 -9.93
N SER A 181 -24.99 -6.17 -10.04
CA SER A 181 -25.88 -6.05 -11.20
C SER A 181 -27.02 -5.07 -10.90
N ILE A 182 -27.33 -4.19 -11.86
CA ILE A 182 -28.45 -3.24 -11.75
C ILE A 182 -29.50 -3.57 -12.80
N PHE A 183 -30.76 -3.62 -12.38
CA PHE A 183 -31.91 -3.93 -13.21
C PHE A 183 -32.92 -2.79 -13.27
N TRP A 184 -33.48 -2.56 -14.46
CA TRP A 184 -34.49 -1.50 -14.69
C TRP A 184 -35.42 -1.85 -15.87
N GLN A 185 -36.55 -1.15 -16.00
CA GLN A 185 -37.48 -1.33 -17.13
C GLN A 185 -37.54 -0.12 -18.08
N ASP A 186 -37.57 1.12 -17.57
CA ASP A 186 -37.76 2.34 -18.38
C ASP A 186 -36.42 2.93 -18.89
N GLU A 187 -36.37 3.33 -20.17
CA GLU A 187 -35.21 3.98 -20.78
C GLU A 187 -35.04 5.46 -20.37
N GLU A 188 -36.09 6.13 -19.88
CA GLU A 188 -35.99 7.54 -19.48
C GLU A 188 -34.94 7.78 -18.37
N LEU A 189 -34.70 6.78 -17.53
CA LEU A 189 -33.67 6.83 -16.48
C LEU A 189 -32.26 7.10 -17.02
N PHE A 190 -31.98 6.69 -18.26
CA PHE A 190 -30.68 6.85 -18.92
C PHE A 190 -30.65 8.01 -19.93
N ASN A 191 -31.81 8.48 -20.40
CA ASN A 191 -31.92 9.49 -21.47
C ASN A 191 -31.58 10.93 -21.05
N ARG A 192 -31.22 11.20 -19.78
CA ARG A 192 -30.89 12.55 -19.28
C ARG A 192 -29.67 12.64 -18.37
N ALA A 193 -28.78 11.65 -18.35
CA ALA A 193 -27.59 11.73 -17.52
C ALA A 193 -26.44 12.40 -18.28
N SER A 194 -25.97 13.54 -17.80
CA SER A 194 -24.59 13.94 -18.10
C SER A 194 -23.65 12.83 -17.63
N LEU A 195 -22.58 12.58 -18.39
CA LEU A 195 -21.49 11.69 -17.96
C LEU A 195 -21.12 11.95 -16.48
N PRO A 196 -20.74 10.91 -15.70
CA PRO A 196 -20.46 11.01 -14.25
C PRO A 196 -19.50 12.13 -13.86
N SER A 197 -18.72 12.60 -14.84
CA SER A 197 -17.69 13.63 -14.70
C SER A 197 -18.15 15.02 -14.25
N LYS A 198 -19.45 15.28 -14.02
CA LYS A 198 -19.93 16.62 -13.60
C LYS A 198 -20.14 16.83 -12.09
N LYS A 199 -20.25 15.78 -11.25
CA LYS A 199 -20.40 15.91 -9.78
C LYS A 199 -19.12 15.51 -9.04
N ASN A 200 -18.98 15.98 -7.79
CA ASN A 200 -17.96 15.49 -6.85
C ASN A 200 -18.42 14.10 -6.37
N SER A 201 -17.78 13.04 -6.85
CA SER A 201 -18.05 11.65 -6.42
C SER A 201 -17.77 11.49 -4.92
N CYS A 202 -18.58 10.67 -4.22
CA CYS A 202 -18.29 10.27 -2.84
C CYS A 202 -17.01 9.44 -2.70
N LEU A 203 -16.44 8.97 -3.82
CA LEU A 203 -15.18 8.22 -3.89
C LEU A 203 -13.97 9.12 -4.21
N GLY A 204 -14.15 10.44 -4.12
CA GLY A 204 -13.12 11.42 -4.42
C GLY A 204 -13.03 11.79 -5.91
N ILE A 205 -11.98 12.52 -6.28
CA ILE A 205 -11.85 13.13 -7.60
C ILE A 205 -11.00 12.22 -8.50
N SER A 206 -11.53 11.80 -9.66
CA SER A 206 -10.70 11.11 -10.65
C SER A 206 -9.61 12.06 -11.19
N LEU A 207 -8.42 11.54 -11.53
CA LEU A 207 -7.33 12.35 -12.10
C LEU A 207 -7.80 13.24 -13.27
N GLY A 208 -8.71 12.74 -14.12
CA GLY A 208 -9.32 13.51 -15.21
C GLY A 208 -10.23 14.67 -14.75
N GLN A 209 -10.91 14.55 -13.62
CA GLN A 209 -11.68 15.66 -13.03
C GLN A 209 -10.77 16.71 -12.37
N VAL A 210 -9.65 16.30 -11.75
CA VAL A 210 -8.65 17.23 -11.20
C VAL A 210 -8.09 18.12 -12.32
N GLU A 211 -7.78 17.54 -13.48
CA GLU A 211 -7.34 18.27 -14.67
C GLU A 211 -8.39 19.23 -15.21
N ALA A 212 -9.67 18.82 -15.24
CA ALA A 212 -10.79 19.67 -15.68
C ALA A 212 -11.09 20.83 -14.70
N ILE A 213 -10.98 20.58 -13.40
CA ILE A 213 -11.15 21.59 -12.34
C ILE A 213 -10.01 22.61 -12.38
N ASN A 214 -8.77 22.16 -12.62
CA ASN A 214 -7.62 23.04 -12.76
C ASN A 214 -7.73 23.95 -14.00
N LYS A 215 -8.35 23.49 -15.09
CA LYS A 215 -8.71 24.34 -16.24
C LYS A 215 -9.78 25.40 -15.92
N ARG A 216 -10.69 25.14 -14.97
CA ARG A 216 -11.80 26.05 -14.60
C ARG A 216 -11.45 27.06 -13.51
N LYS A 217 -10.47 26.76 -12.64
CA LYS A 217 -10.04 27.61 -11.51
C LYS A 217 -9.52 29.00 -11.92
N ASN A 218 -9.24 29.24 -13.21
CA ASN A 218 -8.83 30.54 -13.73
C ASN A 218 -9.96 31.60 -13.84
N LYS A 219 -11.21 31.34 -13.38
CA LYS A 219 -12.35 32.27 -13.65
C LYS A 219 -13.12 32.90 -12.48
N ASN A 220 -12.98 32.52 -11.20
CA ASN A 220 -13.94 32.98 -10.16
C ASN A 220 -13.32 33.82 -9.01
N LYS A 221 -13.30 35.14 -9.20
CA LYS A 221 -12.83 36.17 -8.26
C LYS A 221 -13.73 36.39 -7.03
N ALA A 222 -15.04 36.08 -7.11
CA ALA A 222 -16.04 36.39 -6.07
C ALA A 222 -16.01 35.48 -4.82
N SER A 223 -15.49 34.26 -4.92
CA SER A 223 -15.41 33.34 -3.76
C SER A 223 -14.28 33.70 -2.79
N GLN A 224 -13.28 34.46 -3.25
CA GLN A 224 -12.10 34.82 -2.46
C GLN A 224 -12.37 35.98 -1.50
N ASP A 225 -13.26 36.91 -1.87
CA ASP A 225 -13.58 38.07 -1.03
C ASP A 225 -14.33 37.67 0.27
N ASN A 226 -15.23 36.69 0.19
CA ASN A 226 -15.90 36.14 1.38
C ASN A 226 -14.93 35.40 2.32
N GLN A 227 -13.89 34.74 1.78
CA GLN A 227 -12.89 34.05 2.59
C GLN A 227 -11.96 35.01 3.33
N ILE A 228 -11.67 36.17 2.73
CA ILE A 228 -10.89 37.23 3.38
C ILE A 228 -11.67 37.84 4.56
N LEU A 229 -12.97 38.09 4.40
CA LEU A 229 -13.82 38.59 5.49
C LEU A 229 -13.84 37.63 6.68
N ALA A 230 -14.00 36.33 6.43
CA ALA A 230 -13.95 35.30 7.47
C ALA A 230 -12.60 35.26 8.21
N CYS A 231 -11.48 35.47 7.50
CA CYS A 231 -10.17 35.57 8.14
C CYS A 231 -10.06 36.81 9.04
N TYR A 232 -10.61 37.96 8.62
CA TYR A 232 -10.63 39.16 9.47
C TYR A 232 -11.49 38.99 10.72
N GLU A 233 -12.63 38.32 10.62
CA GLU A 233 -13.47 37.97 11.78
C GLU A 233 -12.74 37.02 12.73
N ALA A 234 -12.07 35.99 12.21
CA ALA A 234 -11.27 35.07 13.02
C ALA A 234 -10.14 35.79 13.76
N ILE A 235 -9.42 36.70 13.10
CA ILE A 235 -8.36 37.52 13.70
C ILE A 235 -8.93 38.47 14.77
N LYS A 236 -10.10 39.06 14.53
CA LYS A 236 -10.77 39.94 15.50
C LYS A 236 -11.15 39.19 16.78
N ASN A 237 -11.66 37.97 16.64
CA ASN A 237 -12.07 37.14 17.76
C ASN A 237 -10.87 36.51 18.48
N GLN A 238 -9.81 36.15 17.74
CA GLN A 238 -8.60 35.50 18.27
C GLN A 238 -7.33 36.12 17.67
N PRO A 239 -6.82 37.24 18.23
CA PRO A 239 -5.69 37.98 17.66
C PRO A 239 -4.35 37.23 17.60
N TYR A 240 -4.23 36.13 18.35
CA TYR A 240 -3.02 35.29 18.44
C TYR A 240 -3.13 33.98 17.63
N PHE A 241 -4.16 33.84 16.79
CA PHE A 241 -4.38 32.62 16.01
C PHE A 241 -3.57 32.63 14.70
N ALA A 242 -2.38 32.01 14.73
CA ALA A 242 -1.42 32.01 13.62
C ALA A 242 -2.00 31.48 12.29
N GLU A 243 -2.84 30.44 12.35
CA GLU A 243 -3.45 29.83 11.15
C GLU A 243 -4.37 30.82 10.40
N ALA A 244 -5.09 31.69 11.10
CA ALA A 244 -5.92 32.71 10.45
C ALA A 244 -5.06 33.73 9.69
N TYR A 245 -3.90 34.11 10.22
CA TYR A 245 -2.96 34.98 9.50
C TYR A 245 -2.31 34.26 8.31
N GLN A 246 -2.00 32.96 8.42
CA GLN A 246 -1.54 32.17 7.28
C GLN A 246 -2.59 32.12 6.16
N ARG A 247 -3.85 31.80 6.50
CA ARG A 247 -4.95 31.73 5.52
C ARG A 247 -5.21 33.10 4.87
N LEU A 248 -5.17 34.19 5.65
CA LEU A 248 -5.26 35.55 5.12
C LEU A 248 -4.12 35.85 4.14
N GLY A 249 -2.89 35.41 4.46
CA GLY A 249 -1.73 35.53 3.58
C GLY A 249 -1.93 34.81 2.25
N ASP A 250 -2.47 33.59 2.27
CA ASP A 250 -2.77 32.79 1.07
C ASP A 250 -3.81 33.48 0.17
N MET A 251 -4.88 34.00 0.78
CA MET A 251 -5.92 34.70 0.04
C MET A 251 -5.38 35.98 -0.59
N CYS A 252 -4.66 36.81 0.16
CA CYS A 252 -4.04 38.02 -0.37
C CYS A 252 -3.03 37.73 -1.49
N TYR A 253 -2.24 36.65 -1.37
CA TYR A 253 -1.31 36.23 -2.44
C TYR A 253 -2.07 35.87 -3.72
N SER A 254 -3.15 35.08 -3.60
CA SER A 254 -3.98 34.67 -4.74
C SER A 254 -4.67 35.84 -5.46
N GLN A 255 -4.92 36.94 -4.75
CA GLN A 255 -5.48 38.17 -5.32
C GLN A 255 -4.41 39.15 -5.86
N GLY A 256 -3.13 38.77 -5.84
CA GLY A 256 -2.02 39.65 -6.24
C GLY A 256 -1.70 40.75 -5.23
N GLN A 257 -2.28 40.74 -4.03
CA GLN A 257 -2.01 41.70 -2.95
C GLN A 257 -0.75 41.28 -2.17
N ILE A 258 0.40 41.30 -2.86
CA ILE A 258 1.68 40.74 -2.37
C ILE A 258 2.11 41.32 -1.01
N GLU A 259 2.05 42.65 -0.83
CA GLU A 259 2.50 43.28 0.43
C GLU A 259 1.62 42.92 1.63
N LYS A 260 0.30 42.77 1.41
CA LYS A 260 -0.61 42.31 2.48
C LYS A 260 -0.34 40.85 2.83
N SER A 261 -0.06 40.02 1.82
CA SER A 261 0.30 38.62 2.02
C SER A 261 1.56 38.48 2.88
N ILE A 262 2.63 39.21 2.56
CA ILE A 262 3.88 39.22 3.34
C ILE A 262 3.60 39.62 4.79
N ARG A 263 2.83 40.68 5.01
CA ARG A 263 2.49 41.16 6.37
C ARG A 263 1.77 40.07 7.18
N SER A 264 0.77 39.42 6.58
CA SER A 264 0.01 38.37 7.24
C SER A 264 0.88 37.14 7.53
N TYR A 265 1.70 36.68 6.57
CA TYR A 265 2.62 35.58 6.80
C TYR A 265 3.67 35.88 7.87
N LYS A 266 4.23 37.10 7.89
CA LYS A 266 5.16 37.53 8.95
C LYS A 266 4.51 37.48 10.32
N LYS A 267 3.24 37.89 10.44
CA LYS A 267 2.51 37.78 11.70
C LYS A 267 2.25 36.33 12.09
N ALA A 268 1.95 35.46 11.13
CA ALA A 268 1.78 34.03 11.39
C ALA A 268 3.05 33.39 11.98
N ILE A 269 4.23 33.65 11.41
CA ILE A 269 5.49 33.11 11.94
C ILE A 269 5.98 33.79 13.23
N GLU A 270 5.56 35.04 13.50
CA GLU A 270 5.79 35.70 14.78
C GLU A 270 5.01 35.01 15.90
N LEU A 271 3.76 34.60 15.62
CA LEU A 271 2.90 33.89 16.56
C LEU A 271 3.29 32.41 16.69
N GLN A 272 3.71 31.79 15.59
CA GLN A 272 4.08 30.38 15.54
C GLN A 272 5.35 30.15 14.69
N PRO A 273 6.55 30.10 15.32
CA PRO A 273 7.83 30.07 14.62
C PRO A 273 8.19 28.78 13.88
N ASP A 274 7.43 27.69 14.03
CA ASP A 274 7.69 26.37 13.44
C ASP A 274 6.86 26.08 12.16
N LEU A 275 6.17 27.08 11.62
CA LEU A 275 5.38 26.97 10.39
C LEU A 275 6.25 26.93 9.12
N ALA A 276 6.88 25.79 8.84
CA ALA A 276 7.72 25.55 7.66
C ALA A 276 7.03 25.95 6.34
N VAL A 277 5.75 25.63 6.20
CA VAL A 277 4.93 26.00 5.03
C VAL A 277 4.86 27.52 4.79
N VAL A 278 4.84 28.33 5.86
CA VAL A 278 4.78 29.79 5.75
C VAL A 278 6.14 30.37 5.36
N TYR A 279 7.23 29.82 5.90
CA TYR A 279 8.58 30.17 5.45
C TYR A 279 8.81 29.84 3.97
N ALA A 280 8.32 28.69 3.48
CA ALA A 280 8.40 28.34 2.06
C ALA A 280 7.64 29.33 1.16
N LYS A 281 6.44 29.77 1.61
CA LYS A 281 5.62 30.78 0.91
C LYS A 281 6.32 32.14 0.88
N LEU A 282 6.89 32.58 2.00
CA LEU A 282 7.70 33.81 2.05
C LEU A 282 8.92 33.71 1.13
N GLY A 283 9.68 32.62 1.19
CA GLY A 283 10.83 32.38 0.31
C GLY A 283 10.47 32.51 -1.17
N LYS A 284 9.34 31.92 -1.59
CA LYS A 284 8.82 32.03 -2.95
C LYS A 284 8.45 33.47 -3.33
N ILE A 285 7.80 34.21 -2.43
CA ILE A 285 7.43 35.62 -2.68
C ILE A 285 8.68 36.49 -2.85
N TYR A 286 9.66 36.35 -1.95
CA TYR A 286 10.91 37.11 -2.03
C TYR A 286 11.72 36.75 -3.28
N TYR A 287 11.70 35.47 -3.69
CA TYR A 287 12.28 35.04 -4.96
C TYR A 287 11.62 35.74 -6.16
N GLN A 288 10.28 35.77 -6.21
CA GLN A 288 9.53 36.46 -7.28
C GLN A 288 9.81 37.98 -7.30
N LYS A 289 10.11 38.58 -6.15
CA LYS A 289 10.53 39.99 -6.05
C LYS A 289 12.01 40.21 -6.38
N SER A 290 12.74 39.19 -6.81
CA SER A 290 14.20 39.21 -7.04
C SER A 290 15.03 39.59 -5.81
N GLN A 291 14.46 39.43 -4.61
CA GLN A 291 15.13 39.61 -3.32
C GLN A 291 15.74 38.27 -2.90
N LEU A 292 16.81 37.90 -3.61
CA LEU A 292 17.35 36.53 -3.62
C LEU A 292 17.94 36.09 -2.28
N GLN A 293 18.54 37.00 -1.51
CA GLN A 293 19.15 36.65 -0.22
C GLN A 293 18.09 36.35 0.84
N GLU A 294 17.03 37.16 0.88
CA GLU A 294 15.89 36.94 1.75
C GLU A 294 15.16 35.64 1.41
N ALA A 295 15.03 35.31 0.12
CA ALA A 295 14.47 34.05 -0.33
C ALA A 295 15.27 32.84 0.18
N ILE A 296 16.60 32.88 0.05
CA ILE A 296 17.49 31.83 0.58
C ILE A 296 17.34 31.72 2.09
N ALA A 297 17.35 32.83 2.84
CA ALA A 297 17.23 32.82 4.30
C ALA A 297 15.93 32.15 4.76
N TYR A 298 14.82 32.43 4.08
CA TYR A 298 13.54 31.78 4.35
C TYR A 298 13.54 30.29 3.99
N TYR A 299 14.11 29.91 2.84
CA TYR A 299 14.26 28.50 2.47
C TYR A 299 15.18 27.71 3.40
N GLN A 300 16.24 28.32 3.93
CA GLN A 300 17.10 27.71 4.95
C GLN A 300 16.35 27.44 6.25
N LYS A 301 15.40 28.32 6.63
CA LYS A 301 14.51 28.05 7.77
C LYS A 301 13.59 26.85 7.51
N VAL A 302 13.09 26.68 6.28
CA VAL A 302 12.35 25.47 5.91
C VAL A 302 13.21 24.23 6.05
N ILE A 303 14.45 24.22 5.52
CA ILE A 303 15.37 23.08 5.66
C ILE A 303 15.66 22.74 7.12
N THR A 304 15.71 23.75 8.00
CA THR A 304 15.91 23.54 9.44
C THR A 304 14.72 22.82 10.09
N LEU A 305 13.50 23.14 9.66
CA LEU A 305 12.26 22.57 10.20
C LEU A 305 11.89 21.24 9.52
N GLU A 306 12.11 21.14 8.21
CA GLU A 306 11.78 20.02 7.33
C GLU A 306 13.00 19.67 6.44
N PRO A 307 13.94 18.87 6.94
CA PRO A 307 15.18 18.55 6.21
C PRO A 307 14.98 17.75 4.93
N LYS A 308 13.80 17.14 4.73
CA LYS A 308 13.45 16.28 3.58
C LYS A 308 12.60 17.00 2.51
N SER A 309 12.68 18.33 2.43
CA SER A 309 11.91 19.11 1.46
C SER A 309 12.70 19.35 0.17
N ALA A 310 12.67 18.38 -0.76
CA ALA A 310 13.39 18.40 -2.04
C ALA A 310 13.14 19.68 -2.86
N ASP A 311 11.88 20.12 -2.95
CA ASP A 311 11.46 21.35 -3.64
C ASP A 311 12.22 22.60 -3.15
N ILE A 312 12.59 22.63 -1.87
CA ILE A 312 13.31 23.75 -1.26
C ILE A 312 14.79 23.73 -1.62
N TYR A 313 15.41 22.55 -1.65
CA TYR A 313 16.77 22.40 -2.15
C TYR A 313 16.86 22.79 -3.63
N TRP A 314 15.87 22.40 -4.44
CA TRP A 314 15.73 22.90 -5.82
C TRP A 314 15.58 24.41 -5.87
N GLY A 315 14.71 25.01 -5.06
CA GLY A 315 14.51 26.45 -4.99
C GLY A 315 15.81 27.22 -4.68
N ILE A 316 16.60 26.77 -3.70
CA ILE A 316 17.90 27.39 -3.39
C ILE A 316 18.88 27.20 -4.56
N SER A 317 18.93 26.01 -5.17
CA SER A 317 19.84 25.75 -6.31
C SER A 317 19.56 26.69 -7.49
N GLN A 318 18.29 26.97 -7.79
CA GLN A 318 17.88 27.89 -8.85
C GLN A 318 18.31 29.34 -8.54
N ILE A 319 18.14 29.77 -7.28
CA ILE A 319 18.58 31.11 -6.85
C ILE A 319 20.10 31.24 -6.98
N LEU A 320 20.86 30.25 -6.52
CA LEU A 320 22.32 30.23 -6.60
C LEU A 320 22.80 30.23 -8.06
N GLN A 321 22.13 29.47 -8.93
CA GLN A 321 22.39 29.49 -10.36
C GLN A 321 22.16 30.89 -10.96
N GLN A 322 21.07 31.56 -10.61
CA GLN A 322 20.79 32.92 -11.05
C GLN A 322 21.84 33.94 -10.56
N GLN A 323 22.46 33.69 -9.40
CA GLN A 323 23.58 34.47 -8.87
C GLN A 323 24.94 34.11 -9.50
N GLY A 324 25.01 33.12 -10.40
CA GLY A 324 26.27 32.62 -10.98
C GLY A 324 27.09 31.72 -10.05
N ARG A 325 26.55 31.32 -8.90
CA ARG A 325 27.22 30.49 -7.88
C ARG A 325 27.02 29.00 -8.17
N LEU A 326 27.52 28.56 -9.32
CA LEU A 326 27.26 27.23 -9.90
C LEU A 326 27.71 26.06 -9.01
N SER A 327 28.88 26.17 -8.37
CA SER A 327 29.39 25.11 -7.50
C SER A 327 28.47 24.84 -6.31
N GLU A 328 27.95 25.90 -5.69
CA GLU A 328 27.01 25.77 -4.58
C GLU A 328 25.64 25.29 -5.06
N ALA A 329 25.17 25.76 -6.21
CA ALA A 329 23.93 25.28 -6.82
C ALA A 329 23.95 23.75 -7.04
N ASN A 330 25.08 23.19 -7.50
CA ASN A 330 25.24 21.76 -7.70
C ASN A 330 25.13 20.95 -6.39
N ILE A 331 25.66 21.47 -5.28
CA ILE A 331 25.53 20.83 -3.96
C ILE A 331 24.05 20.73 -3.56
N TYR A 332 23.30 21.83 -3.69
CA TYR A 332 21.88 21.83 -3.36
C TYR A 332 21.05 20.95 -4.31
N ARG A 333 21.42 20.90 -5.59
CA ARG A 333 20.82 19.99 -6.58
C ARG A 333 21.03 18.52 -6.23
N GLN A 334 22.24 18.15 -5.78
CA GLN A 334 22.51 16.79 -5.31
C GLN A 334 21.64 16.42 -4.11
N LYS A 335 21.54 17.31 -3.10
CA LYS A 335 20.66 17.10 -1.94
C LYS A 335 19.18 16.94 -2.32
N ALA A 336 18.71 17.71 -3.31
CA ALA A 336 17.35 17.58 -3.81
C ALA A 336 17.10 16.18 -4.42
N LEU A 337 18.03 15.72 -5.27
CA LEU A 337 17.97 14.40 -5.89
C LEU A 337 18.08 13.25 -4.88
N GLU A 338 18.94 13.39 -3.87
CA GLU A 338 19.06 12.41 -2.77
C GLU A 338 17.74 12.30 -1.98
N THR A 339 17.10 13.44 -1.70
CA THR A 339 15.82 13.50 -1.00
C THR A 339 14.69 12.88 -1.82
N GLU A 340 14.65 13.13 -3.13
CA GLU A 340 13.68 12.51 -4.05
C GLU A 340 13.92 11.00 -4.23
N ARG A 341 15.18 10.56 -4.23
CA ARG A 341 15.57 9.15 -4.29
C ARG A 341 15.14 8.40 -3.03
N ASP A 342 15.26 9.01 -1.85
CA ASP A 342 14.81 8.43 -0.56
C ASP A 342 13.26 8.22 -0.51
N LEU A 343 12.49 9.00 -1.28
CA LEU A 343 11.02 8.88 -1.36
C LEU A 343 10.52 7.81 -2.35
N THR A 344 11.36 7.33 -3.26
CA THR A 344 10.96 6.49 -4.40
C THR A 344 11.55 5.07 -4.37
N VAL A 345 12.53 4.81 -3.51
CA VAL A 345 13.22 3.53 -3.52
C VAL A 345 12.47 2.48 -2.69
N LYS A 346 11.83 1.55 -3.40
CA LYS A 346 11.19 0.36 -2.82
C LYS A 346 12.26 -0.60 -2.27
N SER A 347 12.11 -1.00 -1.01
CA SER A 347 12.81 -2.15 -0.42
C SER A 347 12.18 -3.46 -0.89
N PHE A 348 13.02 -4.47 -1.11
CA PHE A 348 12.64 -5.83 -1.48
C PHE A 348 12.95 -6.84 -0.38
N ALA A 349 13.86 -6.50 0.53
CA ALA A 349 14.30 -7.35 1.62
C ALA A 349 13.37 -7.31 2.84
N LEU A 350 13.36 -8.39 3.63
CA LEU A 350 12.72 -8.37 4.94
C LEU A 350 13.43 -7.35 5.84
N ASN A 351 12.69 -6.71 6.75
CA ASN A 351 13.23 -5.70 7.67
C ASN A 351 14.02 -4.56 7.01
N GLN A 352 13.79 -4.33 5.70
CA GLN A 352 14.50 -3.38 4.86
C GLN A 352 16.03 -3.55 4.88
N LEU A 353 16.50 -4.81 4.95
CA LEU A 353 17.94 -5.12 5.02
C LEU A 353 18.72 -4.52 3.87
N ASP A 354 18.17 -4.56 2.66
CA ASP A 354 18.75 -3.95 1.47
C ASP A 354 18.99 -2.43 1.62
N LEU A 355 18.05 -1.69 2.19
CA LEU A 355 18.23 -0.26 2.50
C LEU A 355 19.25 -0.03 3.61
N LYS A 356 19.32 -0.94 4.60
CA LYS A 356 20.31 -0.88 5.68
C LYS A 356 21.72 -1.26 5.22
N LEU A 357 21.84 -2.09 4.18
CA LEU A 357 23.10 -2.43 3.51
C LEU A 357 23.59 -1.27 2.63
N ALA A 358 22.69 -0.47 2.05
CA ALA A 358 23.02 0.57 1.07
C ALA A 358 24.11 1.58 1.51
N PRO A 359 24.20 2.01 2.79
CA PRO A 359 25.29 2.86 3.29
C PRO A 359 26.67 2.20 3.28
N TYR A 360 26.74 0.86 3.33
CA TYR A 360 28.00 0.11 3.29
C TYR A 360 28.44 -0.20 1.85
N LEU A 361 27.47 -0.36 0.95
CA LEU A 361 27.66 -0.77 -0.43
C LEU A 361 27.39 0.40 -1.39
N THR A 362 28.18 1.47 -1.29
CA THR A 362 27.86 2.78 -1.89
C THR A 362 28.08 2.88 -3.40
N TRP A 363 28.81 1.95 -4.01
CA TRP A 363 29.20 2.00 -5.43
C TRP A 363 28.21 1.33 -6.38
N GLU A 364 28.36 1.66 -7.65
CA GLU A 364 27.60 1.12 -8.78
C GLU A 364 28.35 -0.05 -9.43
N ASN A 365 27.64 -0.90 -10.17
CA ASN A 365 28.19 -2.05 -10.92
C ASN A 365 28.97 -3.07 -10.08
N GLY A 366 28.47 -3.38 -8.87
CA GLY A 366 29.01 -4.44 -8.04
C GLY A 366 28.51 -5.83 -8.41
N PHE A 367 29.12 -6.85 -7.80
CA PHE A 367 28.75 -8.25 -7.99
C PHE A 367 28.30 -8.91 -6.68
N PHE A 368 27.12 -9.53 -6.66
CA PHE A 368 26.61 -10.24 -5.50
C PHE A 368 26.46 -11.74 -5.72
N ILE A 369 26.45 -12.48 -4.62
CA ILE A 369 25.92 -13.85 -4.56
C ILE A 369 24.87 -13.88 -3.45
N GLU A 370 23.70 -14.45 -3.73
CA GLU A 370 22.62 -14.62 -2.75
C GLU A 370 22.25 -16.10 -2.66
N ALA A 371 22.51 -16.72 -1.51
CA ALA A 371 22.06 -18.07 -1.18
C ALA A 371 20.80 -17.97 -0.31
N GLY A 372 19.76 -18.72 -0.69
CA GLY A 372 18.41 -18.56 -0.11
C GLY A 372 17.57 -17.51 -0.83
N ALA A 373 17.70 -17.43 -2.17
CA ALA A 373 17.11 -16.35 -2.95
C ALA A 373 15.57 -16.38 -3.04
N ASN A 374 14.91 -17.46 -2.62
CA ASN A 374 13.46 -17.63 -2.67
C ASN A 374 12.91 -17.42 -4.10
N ASP A 375 11.96 -16.49 -4.31
CA ASP A 375 11.43 -16.18 -5.66
C ASP A 375 12.26 -15.11 -6.40
N GLY A 376 13.35 -14.62 -5.79
CA GLY A 376 14.25 -13.62 -6.34
C GLY A 376 13.72 -12.17 -6.26
N ILE A 377 12.53 -11.95 -5.71
CA ILE A 377 11.91 -10.63 -5.54
C ILE A 377 11.52 -10.38 -4.09
N SER A 378 10.67 -11.25 -3.57
CA SER A 378 10.13 -11.18 -2.23
C SER A 378 11.20 -11.61 -1.24
N GLN A 379 11.59 -10.69 -0.36
CA GLN A 379 12.63 -10.87 0.65
C GLN A 379 14.05 -10.99 0.08
N SER A 380 14.28 -10.55 -1.17
CA SER A 380 15.63 -10.53 -1.72
C SER A 380 16.47 -9.42 -1.10
N ASN A 381 17.63 -9.79 -0.56
CA ASN A 381 18.62 -8.87 -0.01
C ASN A 381 19.41 -8.13 -1.10
N THR A 382 19.36 -8.60 -2.35
CA THR A 382 20.18 -8.09 -3.46
C THR A 382 19.42 -7.34 -4.55
N LEU A 383 18.10 -7.51 -4.65
CA LEU A 383 17.30 -6.91 -5.74
C LEU A 383 17.40 -5.38 -5.81
N TYR A 384 17.51 -4.72 -4.66
CA TYR A 384 17.75 -3.28 -4.59
C TYR A 384 18.99 -2.88 -5.39
N PHE A 385 20.11 -3.60 -5.22
CA PHE A 385 21.38 -3.28 -5.84
C PHE A 385 21.36 -3.56 -7.34
N GLU A 386 20.69 -4.64 -7.75
CA GLU A 386 20.49 -4.92 -9.17
C GLU A 386 19.64 -3.84 -9.86
N LYS A 387 18.55 -3.39 -9.23
CA LYS A 387 17.65 -2.39 -9.81
C LYS A 387 18.20 -0.97 -9.80
N TYR A 388 18.81 -0.57 -8.68
CA TYR A 388 19.13 0.84 -8.44
C TYR A 388 20.63 1.14 -8.46
N LYS A 389 21.49 0.11 -8.48
CA LYS A 389 22.94 0.26 -8.56
C LYS A 389 23.59 -0.44 -9.77
N ASN A 390 22.77 -1.02 -10.65
CA ASN A 390 23.20 -1.83 -11.79
C ASN A 390 24.14 -2.99 -11.40
N TRP A 391 23.94 -3.58 -10.22
CA TRP A 391 24.71 -4.77 -9.83
C TRP A 391 24.24 -6.00 -10.62
N GLN A 392 25.10 -7.00 -10.72
CA GLN A 392 24.79 -8.31 -11.27
C GLN A 392 25.17 -9.38 -10.25
N GLY A 393 24.70 -10.61 -10.42
CA GLY A 393 25.04 -11.65 -9.45
C GLY A 393 24.48 -13.02 -9.74
N ILE A 394 24.78 -13.93 -8.82
CA ILE A 394 24.31 -15.32 -8.82
C ILE A 394 23.29 -15.49 -7.69
N LEU A 395 22.10 -15.96 -8.04
CA LEU A 395 21.08 -16.40 -7.09
C LEU A 395 21.17 -17.93 -6.96
N ILE A 396 21.21 -18.43 -5.74
CA ILE A 396 21.29 -19.85 -5.44
C ILE A 396 20.06 -20.21 -4.61
N GLU A 397 19.20 -21.04 -5.18
CA GLU A 397 17.95 -21.45 -4.55
C GLU A 397 17.82 -22.98 -4.63
N ALA A 398 17.69 -23.64 -3.49
CA ALA A 398 17.71 -25.09 -3.40
C ALA A 398 16.39 -25.71 -3.89
N ILE A 399 15.27 -24.99 -3.79
CA ILE A 399 13.95 -25.48 -4.19
C ILE A 399 13.73 -25.25 -5.69
N PRO A 400 13.57 -26.32 -6.52
CA PRO A 400 13.53 -26.18 -7.98
C PRO A 400 12.47 -25.20 -8.49
N GLU A 401 11.29 -25.19 -7.88
CA GLU A 401 10.18 -24.31 -8.25
C GLU A 401 10.47 -22.83 -7.96
N LEU A 402 11.18 -22.55 -6.86
CA LEU A 402 11.59 -21.20 -6.48
C LEU A 402 12.77 -20.74 -7.35
N ALA A 403 13.71 -21.63 -7.66
CA ALA A 403 14.78 -21.36 -8.61
C ALA A 403 14.23 -21.01 -10.01
N GLU A 404 13.18 -21.69 -10.47
CA GLU A 404 12.54 -21.33 -11.75
C GLU A 404 11.86 -19.96 -11.69
N LYS A 405 11.20 -19.63 -10.57
CA LYS A 405 10.67 -18.26 -10.35
C LYS A 405 11.78 -17.23 -10.37
N CYS A 406 12.92 -17.50 -9.72
CA CYS A 406 14.10 -16.63 -9.80
C CYS A 406 14.54 -16.41 -11.25
N ARG A 407 14.60 -17.46 -12.09
CA ARG A 407 15.00 -17.33 -13.52
C ARG A 407 14.08 -16.41 -14.29
N VAL A 408 12.77 -16.52 -14.05
CA VAL A 408 11.76 -15.64 -14.66
C VAL A 408 11.89 -14.20 -14.14
N ASN A 409 12.04 -14.04 -12.83
CA ASN A 409 11.99 -12.75 -12.16
C ASN A 409 13.28 -11.92 -12.28
N ARG A 410 14.43 -12.59 -12.43
CA ARG A 410 15.77 -11.99 -12.31
C ARG A 410 16.62 -12.30 -13.55
N SER A 411 16.12 -11.93 -14.71
CA SER A 411 16.78 -12.19 -16.02
C SER A 411 18.19 -11.61 -16.18
N LYS A 412 18.60 -10.63 -15.35
CA LYS A 412 19.97 -10.11 -15.32
C LYS A 412 20.93 -10.95 -14.48
N SER A 413 20.41 -11.78 -13.59
CA SER A 413 21.18 -12.64 -12.71
C SER A 413 21.18 -14.06 -13.23
N VAL A 414 22.28 -14.74 -12.94
CA VAL A 414 22.36 -16.18 -13.09
C VAL A 414 21.62 -16.82 -11.91
N VAL A 415 20.93 -17.93 -12.17
CA VAL A 415 20.27 -18.70 -11.11
C VAL A 415 20.79 -20.13 -11.10
N GLU A 416 21.07 -20.64 -9.93
CA GLU A 416 21.52 -22.01 -9.69
C GLU A 416 20.56 -22.74 -8.76
N ASN A 417 20.30 -24.02 -9.07
CA ASN A 417 19.44 -24.87 -8.27
C ASN A 417 20.24 -25.96 -7.56
N TYR A 418 20.84 -25.59 -6.43
CA TYR A 418 21.64 -26.47 -5.60
C TYR A 418 21.44 -26.13 -4.13
N ALA A 419 21.59 -27.15 -3.28
CA ALA A 419 21.86 -26.94 -1.87
C ALA A 419 23.37 -26.81 -1.65
N LEU A 420 23.78 -25.78 -0.90
CA LEU A 420 25.19 -25.53 -0.60
C LEU A 420 25.68 -26.41 0.54
N VAL A 421 26.84 -27.02 0.37
CA VAL A 421 27.43 -28.00 1.32
C VAL A 421 28.92 -27.76 1.56
N PRO A 422 29.50 -28.28 2.66
CA PRO A 422 30.94 -28.20 2.92
C PRO A 422 31.76 -29.07 1.97
N PHE A 423 33.08 -28.84 1.91
CA PHE A 423 33.97 -29.62 1.03
C PHE A 423 34.01 -31.13 1.32
N ASP A 424 33.78 -31.52 2.57
CA ASP A 424 33.78 -32.92 3.01
C ASP A 424 32.41 -33.61 2.86
N TYR A 425 31.43 -32.94 2.23
CA TYR A 425 30.14 -33.53 1.93
C TYR A 425 30.27 -34.61 0.83
N GLY A 426 30.17 -35.88 1.23
CA GLY A 426 30.44 -37.03 0.37
C GLY A 426 29.25 -37.55 -0.46
N GLN A 427 28.16 -36.79 -0.60
CA GLN A 427 26.96 -37.21 -1.35
C GLN A 427 26.60 -36.20 -2.44
N ASP A 428 26.01 -36.69 -3.54
CA ASP A 428 25.61 -35.84 -4.67
C ASP A 428 24.29 -35.08 -4.42
N TYR A 429 23.52 -35.51 -3.44
CA TYR A 429 22.20 -34.96 -3.11
C TYR A 429 22.05 -34.83 -1.60
N ILE A 430 21.33 -33.79 -1.18
CA ILE A 430 20.88 -33.61 0.19
C ILE A 430 19.36 -33.62 0.26
N LYS A 431 18.84 -34.22 1.32
CA LYS A 431 17.41 -34.21 1.62
C LYS A 431 17.05 -32.90 2.31
N LEU A 432 16.06 -32.19 1.74
CA LEU A 432 15.43 -31.01 2.31
C LEU A 432 14.01 -31.32 2.75
N TYR A 433 13.61 -30.69 3.85
CA TYR A 433 12.22 -30.61 4.29
C TYR A 433 11.67 -29.26 3.85
N TYR A 434 10.84 -29.25 2.81
CA TYR A 434 10.27 -28.01 2.28
C TYR A 434 9.10 -27.54 3.15
N CYS A 435 9.20 -26.29 3.61
CA CYS A 435 8.18 -25.61 4.40
C CYS A 435 8.16 -24.11 4.04
N ASN A 436 8.23 -23.81 2.73
CA ASN A 436 8.39 -22.46 2.19
C ASN A 436 9.62 -21.75 2.80
N LEU A 437 9.46 -20.56 3.39
CA LEU A 437 10.55 -19.78 3.99
C LEU A 437 11.21 -20.45 5.20
N MET A 438 10.63 -21.52 5.76
CA MET A 438 11.18 -22.28 6.90
C MET A 438 11.71 -23.65 6.46
N SER A 439 12.28 -23.75 5.24
CA SER A 439 12.81 -25.00 4.70
C SER A 439 14.21 -25.28 5.24
N PHE A 440 14.52 -26.53 5.59
CA PHE A 440 15.82 -26.88 6.19
C PHE A 440 16.35 -28.23 5.69
N VAL A 441 17.67 -28.43 5.78
CA VAL A 441 18.35 -29.70 5.45
C VAL A 441 18.20 -30.73 6.56
N ASP A 442 18.13 -32.01 6.18
CA ASP A 442 18.16 -33.10 7.14
C ASP A 442 19.45 -33.03 7.99
N GLY A 443 19.31 -33.01 9.32
CA GLY A 443 20.41 -32.78 10.25
C GLY A 443 20.67 -31.32 10.66
N ALA A 444 19.97 -30.31 10.11
CA ALA A 444 20.07 -28.91 10.56
C ALA A 444 19.48 -28.65 11.96
N MET A 445 18.68 -29.59 12.47
CA MET A 445 18.05 -29.52 13.79
C MET A 445 18.72 -30.51 14.76
N LYS A 446 18.82 -30.15 16.04
CA LYS A 446 19.50 -30.97 17.05
C LYS A 446 18.70 -32.19 17.49
N SER A 447 17.37 -32.18 17.30
CA SER A 447 16.49 -33.30 17.63
C SER A 447 15.29 -33.43 16.69
N GLU A 448 14.68 -34.61 16.69
CA GLU A 448 13.44 -34.91 15.96
C GLU A 448 12.24 -34.10 16.47
N GLU A 449 12.22 -33.73 17.77
CA GLU A 449 11.22 -32.82 18.32
C GLU A 449 11.36 -31.40 17.75
N GLU A 450 12.59 -30.88 17.64
CA GLU A 450 12.86 -29.56 17.07
C GLU A 450 12.42 -29.52 15.59
N LYS A 451 12.73 -30.58 14.85
CA LYS A 451 12.30 -30.81 13.46
C LYS A 451 10.76 -30.73 13.32
N LYS A 452 10.01 -31.43 14.17
CA LYS A 452 8.53 -31.41 14.14
C LYS A 452 7.94 -30.04 14.48
N VAL A 453 8.48 -29.35 15.49
CA VAL A 453 7.99 -28.01 15.87
C VAL A 453 8.34 -26.99 14.77
N HIS A 454 9.49 -27.11 14.10
CA HIS A 454 9.88 -26.21 13.01
C HIS A 454 8.99 -26.40 11.79
N LEU A 455 8.74 -27.65 11.37
CA LEU A 455 7.78 -27.96 10.31
C LEU A 455 6.37 -27.43 10.61
N LYS A 456 5.87 -27.65 11.83
CA LYS A 456 4.53 -27.18 12.24
C LYS A 456 4.43 -25.65 12.22
N ALA A 457 5.46 -24.95 12.70
CA ALA A 457 5.49 -23.49 12.71
C ALA A 457 5.55 -22.92 11.29
N GLY A 458 6.39 -23.47 10.42
CA GLY A 458 6.45 -23.06 9.01
C GLY A 458 5.11 -23.25 8.31
N CYS A 459 4.45 -24.40 8.52
CA CYS A 459 3.12 -24.64 7.95
C CYS A 459 2.06 -23.64 8.44
N GLN A 460 2.08 -23.30 9.73
CA GLN A 460 1.14 -22.35 10.35
C GLN A 460 1.37 -20.91 9.89
N VAL A 461 2.62 -20.45 9.85
CA VAL A 461 2.97 -19.08 9.45
C VAL A 461 2.69 -18.86 7.97
N GLN A 462 2.89 -19.89 7.14
CA GLN A 462 2.80 -19.81 5.68
C GLN A 462 1.46 -20.31 5.13
N ASN A 463 0.55 -20.75 6.00
CA ASN A 463 -0.77 -21.29 5.64
C ASN A 463 -0.71 -22.41 4.58
N ILE A 464 0.27 -23.33 4.71
CA ILE A 464 0.45 -24.48 3.82
C ILE A 464 -0.02 -25.77 4.51
N ASN A 465 -0.72 -26.63 3.76
CA ASN A 465 -1.42 -27.80 4.31
C ASN A 465 -0.51 -29.01 4.58
N HIS A 466 0.70 -29.05 4.01
CA HIS A 466 1.69 -30.10 4.26
C HIS A 466 3.10 -29.64 3.87
N SER A 467 4.12 -30.08 4.63
CA SER A 467 5.52 -30.08 4.20
C SER A 467 5.79 -31.34 3.38
N TYR A 468 6.78 -31.31 2.47
CA TYR A 468 7.23 -32.50 1.74
C TYR A 468 8.76 -32.61 1.73
N GLU A 469 9.24 -33.84 1.58
CA GLU A 469 10.67 -34.12 1.44
C GLU A 469 11.06 -34.00 -0.04
N ILE A 470 12.20 -33.36 -0.31
CA ILE A 470 12.77 -33.26 -1.65
C ILE A 470 14.27 -33.52 -1.60
N ASN A 471 14.78 -34.30 -2.55
CA ASN A 471 16.22 -34.46 -2.74
C ASN A 471 16.71 -33.40 -3.72
N VAL A 472 17.67 -32.60 -3.30
CA VAL A 472 18.24 -31.50 -4.09
C VAL A 472 19.71 -31.78 -4.36
N PRO A 473 20.21 -31.53 -5.59
CA PRO A 473 21.63 -31.61 -5.90
C PRO A 473 22.47 -30.79 -4.93
N ALA A 474 23.54 -31.38 -4.41
CA ALA A 474 24.46 -30.72 -3.50
C ALA A 474 25.69 -30.23 -4.24
N THR A 475 26.19 -29.04 -3.88
CA THR A 475 27.47 -28.53 -4.38
C THR A 475 28.11 -27.53 -3.41
N THR A 476 29.41 -27.30 -3.53
CA THR A 476 30.08 -26.28 -2.73
C THR A 476 29.89 -24.91 -3.37
N LEU A 477 29.90 -23.84 -2.57
CA LEU A 477 29.83 -22.49 -3.14
C LEU A 477 31.04 -22.22 -4.05
N THR A 478 32.21 -22.75 -3.70
CA THR A 478 33.42 -22.67 -4.53
C THR A 478 33.21 -23.23 -5.93
N ALA A 479 32.53 -24.37 -6.07
CA ALA A 479 32.25 -24.96 -7.38
C ALA A 479 31.35 -24.07 -8.25
N ILE A 480 30.37 -23.39 -7.64
CA ILE A 480 29.52 -22.41 -8.36
C ILE A 480 30.32 -21.19 -8.78
N ILE A 481 31.15 -20.63 -7.90
CA ILE A 481 31.99 -19.48 -8.20
C ILE A 481 32.96 -19.83 -9.36
N ASP A 482 33.57 -21.01 -9.31
CA ASP A 482 34.46 -21.54 -10.35
C ASP A 482 33.75 -21.70 -11.70
N LYS A 483 32.52 -22.23 -11.70
CA LYS A 483 31.70 -22.43 -12.90
C LYS A 483 31.50 -21.14 -13.69
N TYR A 484 31.36 -20.00 -13.00
CA TYR A 484 31.11 -18.69 -13.61
C TYR A 484 32.34 -17.79 -13.72
N GLY A 485 33.51 -18.25 -13.23
CA GLY A 485 34.74 -17.47 -13.28
C GLY A 485 34.61 -16.13 -12.56
N VAL A 486 33.87 -16.07 -11.44
CA VAL A 486 33.65 -14.83 -10.70
C VAL A 486 34.92 -14.46 -9.94
N GLU A 487 35.57 -13.36 -10.35
CA GLU A 487 36.82 -12.90 -9.72
C GLU A 487 36.59 -12.02 -8.49
N ASN A 488 35.54 -11.19 -8.52
CA ASN A 488 35.25 -10.20 -7.49
C ASN A 488 33.83 -10.40 -6.96
N ILE A 489 33.69 -10.55 -5.64
CA ILE A 489 32.40 -10.67 -4.96
C ILE A 489 32.31 -9.50 -3.97
N ASP A 490 31.42 -8.55 -4.24
CA ASP A 490 31.21 -7.38 -3.40
C ASP A 490 30.34 -7.71 -2.18
N LEU A 491 29.31 -8.53 -2.38
CA LEU A 491 28.41 -8.99 -1.33
C LEU A 491 28.11 -10.48 -1.49
N PHE A 492 28.32 -11.26 -0.44
CA PHE A 492 27.72 -12.58 -0.29
C PHE A 492 26.61 -12.51 0.76
N SER A 493 25.36 -12.71 0.35
CA SER A 493 24.20 -12.83 1.24
C SER A 493 23.91 -14.30 1.47
N LEU A 494 23.94 -14.75 2.73
CA LEU A 494 23.72 -16.12 3.14
C LEU A 494 22.52 -16.19 4.09
N ASP A 495 21.43 -16.75 3.58
CA ASP A 495 20.17 -16.94 4.29
C ASP A 495 19.72 -18.39 4.09
N VAL A 496 20.22 -19.31 4.93
CA VAL A 496 19.91 -20.73 4.86
C VAL A 496 19.65 -21.26 6.26
N GLU A 497 18.45 -21.75 6.52
CA GLU A 497 17.96 -22.09 7.87
C GLU A 497 18.82 -23.12 8.63
N GLY A 498 19.76 -22.63 9.44
CA GLY A 498 20.54 -23.43 10.38
C GLY A 498 21.64 -24.30 9.76
N PHE A 499 22.08 -23.98 8.53
CA PHE A 499 23.18 -24.67 7.85
C PHE A 499 24.30 -23.72 7.38
N GLU A 500 24.34 -22.51 7.94
CA GLU A 500 25.20 -21.42 7.51
C GLU A 500 26.69 -21.80 7.62
N LEU A 501 27.08 -22.43 8.74
CA LEU A 501 28.47 -22.89 8.93
C LEU A 501 28.89 -23.92 7.88
N GLY A 502 28.01 -24.86 7.53
CA GLY A 502 28.28 -25.88 6.51
C GLY A 502 28.51 -25.24 5.14
N VAL A 503 27.72 -24.22 4.79
CA VAL A 503 27.92 -23.45 3.56
C VAL A 503 29.25 -22.71 3.57
N LEU A 504 29.59 -22.04 4.69
CA LEU A 504 30.85 -21.32 4.83
C LEU A 504 32.07 -22.25 4.72
N GLN A 505 31.95 -23.49 5.21
CA GLN A 505 32.97 -24.54 5.07
C GLN A 505 33.12 -25.08 3.63
N GLY A 506 32.21 -24.72 2.71
CA GLY A 506 32.32 -24.99 1.27
C GLY A 506 32.98 -23.86 0.47
N ILE A 507 33.56 -22.87 1.14
CA ILE A 507 34.22 -21.71 0.53
C ILE A 507 35.74 -21.84 0.67
N ASP A 508 36.45 -21.83 -0.46
CA ASP A 508 37.89 -21.65 -0.50
C ASP A 508 38.21 -20.16 -0.29
N PHE A 509 38.36 -19.75 0.97
CA PHE A 509 38.67 -18.37 1.33
C PHE A 509 40.06 -17.90 0.89
N ASP A 510 40.96 -18.82 0.53
CA ASP A 510 42.25 -18.45 -0.03
C ASP A 510 42.11 -18.03 -1.49
N LYS A 511 41.15 -18.61 -2.20
CA LYS A 511 40.82 -18.29 -3.59
C LYS A 511 39.80 -17.16 -3.73
N TYR A 512 38.76 -17.15 -2.90
CA TYR A 512 37.63 -16.23 -2.97
C TYR A 512 37.32 -15.60 -1.62
N GLN A 513 37.37 -14.28 -1.56
CA GLN A 513 37.10 -13.54 -0.33
C GLN A 513 36.10 -12.42 -0.64
N PRO A 514 34.79 -12.65 -0.47
CA PRO A 514 33.79 -11.60 -0.57
C PRO A 514 34.17 -10.36 0.26
N LYS A 515 33.97 -9.15 -0.27
CA LYS A 515 34.29 -7.92 0.49
C LYS A 515 33.40 -7.78 1.72
N PHE A 516 32.13 -8.09 1.55
CA PHE A 516 31.13 -8.12 2.60
C PHE A 516 30.36 -9.44 2.59
N MET A 517 30.01 -9.93 3.77
CA MET A 517 29.09 -11.04 3.93
C MET A 517 27.93 -10.61 4.82
N LEU A 518 26.70 -10.71 4.31
CA LEU A 518 25.49 -10.63 5.11
C LEU A 518 25.09 -12.05 5.46
N ILE A 519 25.02 -12.39 6.74
CA ILE A 519 24.65 -13.73 7.19
C ILE A 519 23.49 -13.62 8.17
N GLU A 520 22.38 -14.28 7.89
CA GLU A 520 21.34 -14.52 8.88
C GLU A 520 21.82 -15.63 9.81
N VAL A 521 22.00 -15.34 11.10
CA VAL A 521 22.57 -16.29 12.06
C VAL A 521 21.61 -16.51 13.20
N ARG A 522 21.33 -17.77 13.53
CA ARG A 522 20.68 -18.14 14.79
C ARG A 522 21.52 -17.69 15.97
N LEU A 523 20.91 -17.02 16.96
CA LEU A 523 21.63 -16.46 18.12
C LEU A 523 22.54 -17.47 18.83
N ARG A 524 22.12 -18.75 18.88
CA ARG A 524 22.89 -19.83 19.51
C ARG A 524 24.16 -20.21 18.73
N ASP A 525 24.17 -20.03 17.42
CA ASP A 525 25.25 -20.42 16.51
C ASP A 525 26.21 -19.24 16.21
N ARG A 526 25.81 -18.02 16.59
CA ARG A 526 26.58 -16.76 16.49
C ARG A 526 28.05 -16.91 16.89
N LYS A 527 28.33 -17.48 18.07
CA LYS A 527 29.71 -17.62 18.57
C LYS A 527 30.56 -18.51 17.68
N THR A 528 29.97 -19.55 17.10
CA THR A 528 30.66 -20.50 16.24
C THR A 528 30.99 -19.86 14.90
N ILE A 529 30.02 -19.18 14.28
CA ILE A 529 30.20 -18.43 13.03
C ILE A 529 31.26 -17.34 13.21
N ASP A 530 31.16 -16.52 14.26
CA ASP A 530 32.14 -15.47 14.55
C ASP A 530 33.54 -16.06 14.73
N SER A 531 33.68 -17.17 15.45
CA SER A 531 34.97 -17.82 15.67
C SER A 531 35.57 -18.36 14.38
N PHE A 532 34.75 -18.93 13.50
CA PHE A 532 35.17 -19.43 12.21
C PHE A 532 35.63 -18.30 11.28
N LEU A 533 34.91 -17.17 11.26
CA LEU A 533 35.19 -16.05 10.37
C LEU A 533 36.26 -15.08 10.87
N LYS A 534 36.49 -14.99 12.19
CA LYS A 534 37.42 -14.07 12.85
C LYS A 534 38.82 -13.94 12.21
N PRO A 535 39.44 -15.01 11.65
CA PRO A 535 40.75 -14.85 11.00
C PRO A 535 40.73 -13.97 9.75
N LEU A 536 39.58 -13.83 9.08
CA LEU A 536 39.46 -13.21 7.76
C LEU A 536 38.43 -12.06 7.70
N TYR A 537 37.51 -12.02 8.66
CA TYR A 537 36.40 -11.08 8.70
C TYR A 537 36.14 -10.56 10.10
N GLU A 538 35.62 -9.34 10.16
CA GLU A 538 35.12 -8.71 11.38
C GLU A 538 33.62 -8.40 11.23
N PRO A 539 32.79 -8.62 12.27
CA PRO A 539 31.41 -8.16 12.27
C PRO A 539 31.38 -6.64 12.44
N ILE A 540 30.73 -5.92 11.53
CA ILE A 540 30.69 -4.45 11.53
C ILE A 540 29.30 -3.88 11.82
N ALA A 541 28.23 -4.66 11.67
CA ALA A 541 26.88 -4.25 11.99
C ALA A 541 25.96 -5.44 12.27
N VAL A 542 24.97 -5.23 13.14
CA VAL A 542 23.77 -6.07 13.26
C VAL A 542 22.63 -5.27 12.61
N LEU A 543 22.11 -5.77 11.49
CA LEU A 543 21.15 -5.04 10.65
C LEU A 543 19.70 -5.38 10.99
N SER A 544 19.45 -6.55 11.58
CA SER A 544 18.16 -6.90 12.17
C SER A 544 18.35 -7.82 13.37
N ASP A 545 17.36 -7.80 14.27
CA ASP A 545 17.29 -8.66 15.44
C ASP A 545 15.84 -9.14 15.59
N SER A 546 15.62 -10.42 15.33
CA SER A 546 14.32 -11.07 15.44
C SER A 546 14.28 -11.86 16.75
N ILE A 547 13.70 -11.26 17.79
CA ILE A 547 13.59 -11.87 19.11
C ILE A 547 12.27 -12.63 19.21
N ASN A 548 12.34 -13.96 19.22
CA ASN A 548 11.18 -14.80 19.50
C ASN A 548 10.99 -14.93 21.02
N GLN A 549 10.04 -14.17 21.57
CA GLN A 549 9.78 -14.14 23.03
C GLN A 549 9.28 -15.48 23.60
N THR A 550 8.72 -16.34 22.75
CA THR A 550 8.16 -17.65 23.14
C THR A 550 9.11 -18.82 22.96
N LEU A 551 10.07 -18.74 22.02
CA LEU A 551 11.07 -19.77 21.72
C LEU A 551 12.43 -19.09 21.47
N PRO A 552 13.18 -18.72 22.52
CA PRO A 552 14.40 -17.92 22.41
C PRO A 552 15.45 -18.56 21.50
N GLU A 553 15.50 -19.89 21.42
CA GLU A 553 16.37 -20.65 20.52
C GLU A 553 16.09 -20.46 19.02
N ARG A 554 15.00 -19.79 18.67
CA ARG A 554 14.59 -19.40 17.30
C ARG A 554 14.76 -17.91 17.02
N SER A 555 15.64 -17.26 17.75
CA SER A 555 15.97 -15.86 17.50
C SER A 555 17.11 -15.78 16.49
N TYR A 556 17.01 -14.85 15.54
CA TYR A 556 17.93 -14.69 14.42
C TYR A 556 18.46 -13.25 14.39
N GLN A 557 19.68 -13.09 13.89
CA GLN A 557 20.28 -11.81 13.65
C GLN A 557 20.91 -11.76 12.26
N ASP A 558 20.62 -10.69 11.53
CA ASP A 558 21.30 -10.38 10.27
C ASP A 558 22.57 -9.61 10.57
N ILE A 559 23.71 -10.19 10.23
CA ILE A 559 25.00 -9.63 10.59
C ILE A 559 25.79 -9.35 9.34
N LEU A 560 26.28 -8.11 9.25
CA LEU A 560 27.21 -7.71 8.21
C LEU A 560 28.65 -7.90 8.70
N TYR A 561 29.38 -8.75 7.98
CA TYR A 561 30.80 -8.96 8.14
C TYR A 561 31.57 -8.26 7.03
N LYS A 562 32.76 -7.74 7.34
CA LYS A 562 33.68 -7.12 6.40
C LYS A 562 35.03 -7.84 6.41
N ALA A 563 35.60 -8.07 5.23
CA ALA A 563 36.93 -8.66 5.14
C ALA A 563 37.99 -7.75 5.79
N THR A 564 38.82 -8.30 6.67
CA THR A 564 39.84 -7.53 7.44
C THR A 564 41.11 -7.26 6.64
N ASN A 565 41.43 -8.11 5.66
CA ASN A 565 42.54 -7.96 4.72
C ASN A 565 42.07 -8.42 3.34
N ILE A 566 41.62 -7.50 2.49
CA ILE A 566 41.33 -7.83 1.10
C ILE A 566 42.69 -8.12 0.44
N LYS A 567 42.97 -9.39 0.12
CA LYS A 567 44.17 -9.74 -0.66
C LYS A 567 44.09 -8.93 -1.98
N SER A 568 44.99 -7.98 -2.17
CA SER A 568 45.13 -7.28 -3.45
C SER A 568 45.55 -8.32 -4.49
N ARG A 569 44.66 -8.65 -5.41
CA ARG A 569 45.03 -9.31 -6.66
C ARG A 569 45.26 -8.25 -7.72
#